data_AF-A0AAV3S7P6-F1
#
_entry.id   AF-A0AAV3S7P6-F1
#
_cell.length_a   1.000
_cell.length_b   1.000
_cell.length_c   1.000
_cell.angle_alpha   90.00
_cell.angle_beta   90.00
_cell.angle_gamma   90.00
#
_symmetry.space_group_name_H-M   'P 1'
#
loop_
_entity.id
_entity.type
_entity.pdbx_description
1 polymer ?
#
loop_
_entity_poly.entity_id
_entity_poly.type
_entity_poly.pdbx_seq_one_letter_code
_entity_poly.pdbx_strand_id
1 'polypeptide(L)'
;MSLNRRGVVAAALSVIYPGIGHAYLRAWLRAIGWIALSFATAYVLVPASTIQTYQIAIQNGNFGALGAAALPTEAAAALLVVRLCNVVDAYFLAVRQATPARTTDGEPTCPVCGKELDTDLDFCPWCTTELEWEYPGEERRDA
;
A
#
# COMPACT_ATOMS: atom_id res chain seq x y z
N MET A 1 6.15 16.93 10.86
CA MET A 1 5.51 16.02 9.88
C MET A 1 5.21 14.73 10.63
N SER A 2 3.98 14.54 11.11
CA SER A 2 3.61 13.30 11.82
C SER A 2 3.69 12.13 10.84
N LEU A 3 4.34 11.03 11.25
CA LEU A 3 4.50 9.85 10.40
C LEU A 3 3.13 9.16 10.26
N ASN A 4 2.61 9.02 9.03
CA ASN A 4 1.40 8.23 8.79
C ASN A 4 1.72 6.73 8.99
N ARG A 5 1.52 6.23 10.21
CA ARG A 5 1.88 4.85 10.61
C ARG A 5 1.23 3.80 9.71
N ARG A 6 -0.05 3.97 9.37
CA ARG A 6 -0.77 3.05 8.45
C ARG A 6 -0.13 3.05 7.07
N GLY A 7 0.27 4.22 6.56
CA GLY A 7 0.97 4.36 5.29
C GLY A 7 2.37 3.74 5.29
N VAL A 8 3.13 3.89 6.37
CA VAL A 8 4.45 3.25 6.51
C VAL A 8 4.31 1.73 6.54
N VAL A 9 3.33 1.19 7.27
CA VAL A 9 3.06 -0.26 7.29
C VAL A 9 2.64 -0.75 5.90
N ALA A 10 1.72 -0.06 5.22
CA ALA A 10 1.29 -0.43 3.87
C ALA A 10 2.44 -0.39 2.85
N ALA A 11 3.32 0.63 2.94
CA ALA A 11 4.52 0.74 2.11
C ALA A 11 5.50 -0.41 2.39
N ALA A 12 5.77 -0.73 3.67
CA ALA A 12 6.66 -1.82 4.05
C ALA A 12 6.14 -3.19 3.57
N LEU A 13 4.85 -3.45 3.72
CA LEU A 13 4.21 -4.66 3.19
C LEU A 13 4.30 -4.74 1.67
N SER A 14 4.16 -3.59 0.99
CA SER A 14 4.32 -3.47 -0.46
C SER A 14 5.75 -3.67 -0.93
N VAL A 15 6.74 -3.40 -0.07
CA VAL A 15 8.12 -3.79 -0.33
C VAL A 15 8.22 -5.30 -0.32
N ILE A 16 7.62 -6.02 0.62
CA ILE A 16 7.72 -7.49 0.68
C ILE A 16 7.21 -8.12 -0.63
N TYR A 17 6.00 -7.77 -1.05
CA TYR A 17 5.45 -8.24 -2.32
C TYR A 17 4.40 -7.26 -2.87
N PRO A 18 4.37 -7.01 -4.20
CA PRO A 18 3.38 -6.14 -4.82
C PRO A 18 1.94 -6.50 -4.45
N GLY A 19 1.12 -5.49 -4.15
CA GLY A 19 -0.28 -5.66 -3.76
C GLY A 19 -0.57 -6.02 -2.29
N ILE A 20 0.40 -6.50 -1.49
CA ILE A 20 0.12 -6.83 -0.07
C ILE A 20 -0.26 -5.59 0.75
N GLY A 21 0.40 -4.44 0.51
CA GLY A 21 0.01 -3.20 1.19
C GLY A 21 -1.41 -2.76 0.84
N HIS A 22 -1.84 -2.94 -0.41
CA HIS A 22 -3.21 -2.66 -0.83
C HIS A 22 -4.21 -3.64 -0.21
N ALA A 23 -3.85 -4.91 -0.07
CA ALA A 23 -4.67 -5.90 0.63
C ALA A 23 -4.83 -5.52 2.12
N TYR A 24 -3.77 -5.06 2.78
CA TYR A 24 -3.84 -4.51 4.15
C TYR A 24 -4.79 -3.31 4.24
N LEU A 25 -4.76 -2.41 3.26
CA LEU A 25 -5.68 -1.27 3.14
C LEU A 25 -7.07 -1.65 2.59
N ARG A 26 -7.35 -2.96 2.43
CA ARG A 26 -8.60 -3.53 1.87
C ARG A 26 -8.97 -3.02 0.47
N ALA A 27 -8.00 -2.55 -0.30
CA ALA A 27 -8.16 -2.09 -1.67
C ALA A 27 -7.96 -3.25 -2.66
N TRP A 28 -8.87 -4.22 -2.65
CA TRP A 28 -8.76 -5.49 -3.38
C TRP A 28 -8.49 -5.37 -4.87
N LEU A 29 -9.18 -4.47 -5.58
CA LEU A 29 -8.95 -4.26 -7.02
C LEU A 29 -7.53 -3.79 -7.32
N ARG A 30 -6.97 -2.89 -6.50
CA ARG A 30 -5.57 -2.45 -6.66
C ARG A 30 -4.60 -3.55 -6.27
N ALA A 31 -4.88 -4.31 -5.21
CA ALA A 31 -4.05 -5.44 -4.82
C ALA A 31 -3.92 -6.45 -5.98
N ILE A 32 -5.05 -6.89 -6.53
CA ILE A 32 -5.09 -7.80 -7.69
C ILE A 32 -4.39 -7.18 -8.90
N GLY A 33 -4.66 -5.90 -9.19
CA GLY A 33 -4.05 -5.18 -10.31
C GLY A 33 -2.53 -5.14 -10.25
N TRP A 34 -1.95 -4.82 -9.08
CA TRP A 34 -0.50 -4.80 -8.89
C TRP A 34 0.14 -6.19 -8.93
N ILE A 35 -0.54 -7.20 -8.39
CA ILE A 35 -0.09 -8.60 -8.48
C ILE A 35 -0.08 -9.04 -9.95
N ALA A 36 -1.18 -8.81 -10.67
CA ALA A 36 -1.31 -9.17 -12.08
C ALA A 36 -0.27 -8.44 -12.95
N LEU A 37 -0.08 -7.13 -12.73
CA LEU A 37 0.94 -6.35 -13.46
C LEU A 37 2.35 -6.88 -13.20
N SER A 38 2.66 -7.26 -11.95
CA SER A 38 3.97 -7.81 -11.59
C SER A 38 4.22 -9.14 -12.31
N PHE A 39 3.24 -10.05 -12.31
CA PHE A 39 3.32 -11.31 -13.03
C PHE A 39 3.39 -11.10 -14.54
N ALA A 40 2.60 -10.19 -15.10
CA ALA A 40 2.62 -9.87 -16.53
C ALA A 40 3.98 -9.31 -16.95
N THR A 41 4.56 -8.41 -16.16
CA THR A 41 5.90 -7.84 -16.40
C THR A 41 6.97 -8.93 -16.39
N ALA A 42 6.92 -9.82 -15.38
CA ALA A 42 7.84 -10.95 -15.32
C ALA A 42 7.66 -11.91 -16.50
N TYR A 43 6.42 -12.24 -16.86
CA TYR A 43 6.10 -13.14 -17.97
C TYR A 43 6.60 -12.62 -19.32
N VAL A 44 6.47 -11.31 -19.57
CA VAL A 44 6.89 -10.70 -20.84
C VAL A 44 8.41 -10.51 -20.91
N LEU A 45 9.06 -10.13 -19.81
CA LEU A 45 10.46 -9.68 -19.85
C LEU A 45 11.47 -10.73 -19.38
N VAL A 46 11.06 -11.75 -18.62
CA VAL A 46 11.98 -12.77 -18.10
C VAL A 46 12.10 -13.90 -19.12
N PRO A 47 13.31 -14.15 -19.69
CA PRO A 47 13.51 -15.23 -20.63
C PRO A 47 13.33 -16.61 -20.00
N ALA A 48 12.79 -17.56 -20.78
CA ALA A 48 12.63 -18.94 -20.34
C ALA A 48 13.95 -19.61 -19.92
N SER A 49 15.08 -19.23 -20.53
CA SER A 49 16.42 -19.72 -20.18
C SER A 49 16.82 -19.32 -18.74
N THR A 50 16.44 -18.12 -18.29
CA THR A 50 16.66 -17.66 -16.93
C THR A 50 15.85 -18.51 -15.93
N ILE A 51 14.59 -18.81 -16.26
CA ILE A 51 13.72 -19.68 -15.45
C ILE A 51 14.33 -21.08 -15.32
N GLN A 52 14.80 -21.66 -16.42
CA GLN A 52 15.45 -22.98 -16.43
C GLN A 52 16.71 -22.99 -15.54
N THR A 53 17.51 -21.93 -15.58
CA THR A 53 18.71 -21.81 -14.75
C THR A 53 18.34 -21.81 -13.26
N TYR A 54 17.31 -21.06 -12.87
CA TYR A 54 16.81 -21.08 -11.49
C TYR A 54 16.28 -22.47 -11.08
N GLN A 55 15.53 -23.14 -11.95
CA GLN A 55 15.02 -24.48 -11.69
C GLN A 55 16.13 -25.50 -11.44
N ILE A 56 17.17 -25.50 -12.28
CA ILE A 56 18.35 -26.37 -12.13
C ILE A 56 19.08 -26.06 -10.81
N ALA A 57 19.26 -24.78 -10.48
CA ALA A 57 19.88 -24.38 -9.23
C ALA A 57 19.10 -24.87 -7.99
N ILE A 58 17.77 -24.73 -8.00
CA ILE A 58 16.89 -25.21 -6.91
C ILE A 58 16.94 -26.74 -6.80
N GLN A 59 16.83 -27.45 -7.92
CA GLN A 59 16.86 -28.92 -7.95
C GLN A 59 18.19 -29.48 -7.42
N ASN A 60 19.30 -28.80 -7.73
CA ASN A 60 20.62 -29.20 -7.29
C ASN A 60 20.98 -28.68 -5.89
N GLY A 61 20.05 -28.00 -5.18
CA GLY A 61 20.31 -27.38 -3.88
C GLY A 61 21.39 -26.29 -3.93
N ASN A 62 21.73 -25.79 -5.11
CA ASN A 62 22.77 -24.79 -5.31
C ASN A 62 22.19 -23.38 -5.19
N PHE A 63 21.81 -23.00 -3.97
CA PHE A 63 21.26 -21.67 -3.68
C PHE A 63 22.24 -20.53 -3.98
N GLY A 64 23.56 -20.80 -3.93
CA GLY A 64 24.60 -19.83 -4.32
C GLY A 64 24.53 -19.44 -5.81
N ALA A 65 24.10 -20.35 -6.67
CA ALA A 65 23.91 -20.07 -8.11
C ALA A 65 22.69 -19.20 -8.41
N LEU A 66 21.75 -19.04 -7.47
CA LEU A 66 20.58 -18.16 -7.65
C LEU A 66 20.98 -16.69 -7.76
N GLY A 67 22.06 -16.28 -7.09
CA GLY A 67 22.61 -14.93 -7.23
C GLY A 67 23.38 -14.72 -8.55
N ALA A 68 23.87 -15.80 -9.17
CA ALA A 68 24.64 -15.76 -10.42
C ALA A 68 23.75 -15.79 -11.67
N ALA A 69 22.54 -16.33 -11.58
CA ALA A 69 21.51 -16.21 -12.59
C ALA A 69 20.97 -14.77 -12.60
N ALA A 70 21.72 -13.86 -13.23
CA ALA A 70 21.33 -12.47 -13.35
C ALA A 70 20.10 -12.34 -14.25
N LEU A 71 19.07 -11.67 -13.75
CA LEU A 71 17.98 -11.18 -14.60
C LEU A 71 18.58 -10.22 -15.63
N PRO A 72 18.10 -10.24 -16.90
CA PRO A 72 18.41 -9.19 -17.85
C PRO A 72 18.16 -7.83 -17.22
N THR A 73 19.06 -6.87 -17.45
CA THR A 73 19.02 -5.55 -16.80
C THR A 73 17.70 -4.82 -17.06
N GLU A 74 17.10 -5.03 -18.22
CA GLU A 74 15.83 -4.48 -18.66
C GLU A 74 14.67 -5.04 -17.83
N ALA A 75 14.64 -6.37 -17.65
CA ALA A 75 13.65 -7.05 -16.83
C ALA A 75 13.78 -6.64 -15.36
N ALA A 76 15.02 -6.60 -14.85
CA ALA A 76 15.31 -6.17 -13.49
C ALA A 76 14.87 -4.72 -13.25
N ALA A 77 15.19 -3.81 -14.17
CA ALA A 77 14.79 -2.41 -14.09
C ALA A 77 13.27 -2.25 -14.15
N ALA A 78 12.58 -2.94 -15.06
CA ALA A 78 11.13 -2.89 -15.16
C ALA A 78 10.45 -3.41 -13.88
N LEU A 79 10.90 -4.54 -13.34
CA LEU A 79 10.38 -5.09 -12.08
C LEU A 79 10.67 -4.16 -10.89
N LEU A 80 11.84 -3.53 -10.86
CA LEU A 80 12.17 -2.51 -9.85
C LEU A 80 11.20 -1.33 -9.93
N VAL A 81 10.95 -0.80 -11.13
CA VAL A 81 9.99 0.30 -11.34
C VAL A 81 8.59 -0.11 -10.87
N VAL A 82 8.10 -1.29 -11.27
CA VAL A 82 6.78 -1.79 -10.81
C VAL A 82 6.74 -1.87 -9.28
N ARG A 83 7.80 -2.37 -8.65
CA ARG A 83 7.87 -2.49 -7.19
C ARG A 83 7.87 -1.13 -6.49
N LEU A 84 8.68 -0.18 -6.96
CA LEU A 84 8.73 1.17 -6.41
C LEU A 84 7.41 1.90 -6.59
N CYS A 85 6.81 1.84 -7.78
CA CYS A 85 5.51 2.43 -8.06
C CYS A 85 4.44 1.86 -7.15
N ASN A 86 4.37 0.52 -6.98
CA ASN A 86 3.42 -0.13 -6.07
C ASN A 86 3.59 0.34 -4.60
N VAL A 87 4.83 0.50 -4.13
CA VAL A 87 5.11 0.98 -2.76
C VAL A 87 4.62 2.42 -2.57
N VAL A 88 4.96 3.30 -3.52
CA VAL A 88 4.52 4.71 -3.52
C VAL A 88 3.00 4.80 -3.59
N ASP A 89 2.38 3.96 -4.42
CA ASP A 89 0.95 3.85 -4.61
C ASP A 89 0.21 3.46 -3.31
N ALA A 90 0.72 2.45 -2.60
CA ALA A 90 0.19 2.00 -1.31
C ALA A 90 0.32 3.08 -0.23
N TYR A 91 1.47 3.77 -0.17
CA TYR A 91 1.69 4.88 0.77
C TYR A 91 0.69 6.01 0.53
N PHE A 92 0.55 6.47 -0.72
CA PHE A 92 -0.39 7.55 -1.04
C PHE A 92 -1.84 7.15 -0.85
N LEU A 93 -2.21 5.90 -1.11
CA LEU A 93 -3.55 5.40 -0.80
C LEU A 93 -3.85 5.50 0.70
N ALA A 94 -2.93 5.08 1.56
CA ALA A 94 -3.10 5.19 3.01
C ALA A 94 -3.20 6.65 3.47
N VAL A 95 -2.38 7.54 2.90
CA VAL A 95 -2.45 8.98 3.20
C VAL A 95 -3.81 9.57 2.81
N ARG A 96 -4.32 9.22 1.62
CA ARG A 96 -5.64 9.65 1.15
C ARG A 96 -6.77 9.12 2.02
N GLN A 97 -6.71 7.85 2.44
CA GLN A 97 -7.72 7.26 3.33
C GLN A 97 -7.69 7.87 4.74
N ALA A 98 -6.54 8.38 5.18
CA ALA A 98 -6.41 9.07 6.46
C ALA A 98 -6.85 10.55 6.41
N THR A 99 -7.08 11.11 5.23
CA THR A 99 -7.50 12.50 5.08
C THR A 99 -9.04 12.54 4.94
N PRO A 100 -9.78 13.14 5.89
CA PRO A 100 -11.22 13.30 5.75
C PRO A 100 -11.54 14.14 4.52
N ALA A 101 -12.61 13.77 3.80
CA ALA A 101 -13.11 14.58 2.69
C ALA A 101 -13.53 15.97 3.22
N ARG A 102 -13.31 17.02 2.42
CA ARG A 102 -13.59 18.41 2.83
C ARG A 102 -14.56 19.10 1.88
N THR A 103 -15.30 20.09 2.38
CA THR A 103 -16.14 21.02 1.60
C THR A 103 -15.27 22.00 0.80
N THR A 104 -15.90 22.82 -0.05
CA THR A 104 -15.23 23.89 -0.79
C THR A 104 -14.55 24.91 0.11
N ASP A 105 -15.07 25.10 1.32
CA ASP A 105 -14.56 26.04 2.31
C ASP A 105 -13.52 25.40 3.26
N GLY A 106 -13.23 24.11 3.06
CA GLY A 106 -12.15 23.39 3.75
C GLY A 106 -12.57 22.68 5.03
N GLU A 107 -13.86 22.69 5.38
CA GLU A 107 -14.41 21.98 6.53
C GLU A 107 -14.51 20.48 6.25
N PRO A 108 -14.25 19.60 7.24
CA PRO A 108 -14.40 18.16 7.05
C PRO A 108 -15.86 17.79 6.75
N THR A 109 -16.06 16.67 6.07
CA THR A 109 -17.38 16.13 5.73
C THR A 109 -17.55 14.75 6.35
N CYS A 110 -18.79 14.43 6.71
CA CYS A 110 -19.14 13.13 7.27
C CYS A 110 -18.92 12.04 6.21
N PRO A 111 -18.17 10.96 6.51
CA PRO A 111 -17.92 9.88 5.56
C PRO A 111 -19.16 9.03 5.24
N VAL A 112 -20.24 9.17 6.02
CA VAL A 112 -21.48 8.42 5.85
C VAL A 112 -22.51 9.19 5.01
N CYS A 113 -22.77 10.46 5.33
CA CYS A 113 -23.81 11.25 4.64
C CYS A 113 -23.27 12.38 3.75
N GLY A 114 -21.97 12.66 3.77
CA GLY A 114 -21.31 13.66 2.93
C GLY A 114 -21.60 15.12 3.29
N LYS A 115 -22.38 15.38 4.35
CA LYS A 115 -22.64 16.75 4.83
C LYS A 115 -21.47 17.28 5.67
N GLU A 116 -21.40 18.61 5.77
CA GLU A 116 -20.44 19.33 6.60
C GLU A 116 -20.45 18.79 8.03
N LEU A 117 -19.26 18.63 8.58
CA LEU A 117 -19.04 18.00 9.87
C LEU A 117 -18.51 19.03 10.87
N ASP A 118 -19.25 19.20 11.96
CA ASP A 118 -18.83 19.95 13.13
C ASP A 118 -17.77 19.15 13.90
N THR A 119 -16.57 19.71 14.03
CA THR A 119 -15.43 19.05 14.69
C THR A 119 -15.49 19.11 16.22
N ASP A 120 -16.42 19.89 16.79
CA ASP A 120 -16.63 19.98 18.23
C ASP A 120 -17.55 18.86 18.75
N LEU A 121 -18.10 18.03 17.84
CA LEU A 121 -19.02 16.95 18.16
C LEU A 121 -18.43 15.57 17.83
N ASP A 122 -18.59 14.62 18.75
CA ASP A 122 -18.19 13.21 18.57
C ASP A 122 -19.19 12.41 17.71
N PHE A 123 -20.19 13.08 17.12
CA PHE A 123 -21.18 12.49 16.23
C PHE A 123 -21.54 13.46 15.11
N CYS A 124 -22.02 12.94 13.99
CA CYS A 124 -22.51 13.78 12.90
C CYS A 124 -23.90 14.36 13.22
N PRO A 125 -24.09 15.69 13.24
CA PRO A 125 -25.40 16.33 13.53
C PRO A 125 -26.51 15.94 12.56
N TRP A 126 -26.14 15.47 11.36
CA TRP A 126 -27.06 15.28 10.25
C TRP A 126 -27.61 13.87 10.12
N CYS A 127 -26.79 12.87 10.42
CA CYS A 127 -27.14 11.45 10.29
C CYS A 127 -26.87 10.64 11.55
N THR A 128 -26.46 11.32 12.64
CA THR A 128 -26.22 10.74 13.96
C THR A 128 -25.22 9.58 13.97
N THR A 129 -24.34 9.48 12.96
CA THR A 129 -23.25 8.50 12.99
C THR A 129 -22.24 8.94 14.04
N GLU A 130 -21.84 8.05 14.94
CA GLU A 130 -20.74 8.30 15.87
C GLU A 130 -19.41 8.37 15.11
N LEU A 131 -18.50 9.20 15.59
CA LEU A 131 -17.22 9.49 14.97
C LEU A 131 -16.10 9.21 15.97
N GLU A 132 -15.15 8.35 15.61
CA GLU A 132 -13.94 8.16 16.40
C GLU A 132 -12.92 9.25 16.05
N TRP A 133 -12.73 10.19 16.96
CA TRP A 133 -11.66 11.18 16.89
C TRP A 133 -10.44 10.68 17.67
N GLU A 134 -9.27 10.68 17.04
CA GLU A 134 -8.03 10.52 17.79
C GLU A 134 -7.56 11.91 18.24
N TYR A 135 -7.96 12.32 19.45
CA TYR A 135 -7.53 13.57 20.07
C TYR A 135 -6.04 13.47 20.47
N PRO A 136 -5.12 14.22 19.84
CA PRO A 136 -3.72 14.22 20.23
C PRO A 136 -3.54 15.12 21.45
N GLY A 137 -3.74 14.62 22.68
CA GLY A 137 -3.47 15.45 23.85
C GLY A 137 -3.96 15.02 25.24
N GLU A 138 -4.71 13.94 25.42
CA GLU A 138 -5.13 13.53 26.77
C GLU A 138 -4.04 12.67 27.44
N GLU A 139 -2.96 13.31 27.87
CA GLU A 139 -1.96 12.72 28.75
C GLU A 139 -2.62 12.40 30.10
N ARG A 140 -3.05 11.14 30.24
CA ARG A 140 -3.26 10.38 31.49
C ARG A 140 -3.39 11.26 32.75
N ARG A 141 -4.58 11.83 32.96
CA ARG A 141 -4.98 12.46 34.23
C ARG A 141 -5.61 11.46 35.20
N ASP A 142 -5.03 10.27 35.30
CA ASP A 142 -5.45 9.28 36.28
C ASP A 142 -4.25 9.01 37.19
N ALA A 143 -4.21 9.79 38.27
CA ALA A 143 -3.41 9.58 39.47
C ALA A 143 -3.98 8.44 40.32
#